data_AF-B4UDV8-F1
#
_entry.id   AF-B4UDV8-F1
#
_cell.length_a   1.000
_cell.length_b   1.000
_cell.length_c   1.000
_cell.angle_alpha   90.00
_cell.angle_beta   90.00
_cell.angle_gamma   90.00
#
_symmetry.space_group_name_H-M   'P 1'
#
loop_
_entity.id
_entity.type
_entity.pdbx_description
1 polymer ?
#
loop_
_entity_poly.entity_id
_entity_poly.type
_entity_poly.pdbx_seq_one_letter_code
_entity_poly.pdbx_strand_id
1 'polypeptide(L)'
;MNHRTTHRNEEILEAVFTEREAGRDAAAGILAQAAPDHAPGADASDLEALAAEGLLRLDGTRVALTEAGERQAQDVVRRHRLTERLFRDLLDLGEEPMEKQACEFEHILSPEATDSVCTLLGHPPTCPHGKPIPPGPCCGTFQRTVRPLVTGLAAFDLGATGRIVFIAPKFHDRMDRLAALGVIPGSTLRLHQRSPSYVIEVGETTIALDPEIAGEIYVKPVEAR
;
A
#
# COMPACT_ATOMS: atom_id res chain seq x y z
N MET A 1 15.31 17.99 -10.92
CA MET A 1 14.08 17.79 -11.71
C MET A 1 12.92 18.51 -11.05
N ASN A 2 12.08 19.19 -11.83
CA ASN A 2 10.94 19.96 -11.35
C ASN A 2 9.79 19.01 -10.97
N HIS A 3 9.63 18.67 -9.69
CA HIS A 3 8.67 17.65 -9.23
C HIS A 3 7.24 17.90 -9.73
N ARG A 4 6.87 19.18 -9.85
CA ARG A 4 5.55 19.61 -10.34
C ARG A 4 5.25 19.22 -11.78
N THR A 5 6.26 19.14 -12.64
CA THR A 5 6.09 18.69 -14.04
C THR A 5 5.93 17.18 -14.11
N THR A 6 6.60 16.44 -13.22
CA THR A 6 6.48 14.98 -13.13
C THR A 6 5.07 14.57 -12.71
N HIS A 7 4.50 15.18 -11.66
CA HIS A 7 3.16 14.84 -11.17
C HIS A 7 2.10 15.12 -12.24
N ARG A 8 2.20 16.28 -12.92
CA ARG A 8 1.29 16.63 -14.02
C ARG A 8 1.27 15.58 -15.13
N ASN A 9 2.43 15.05 -15.50
CA ASN A 9 2.54 14.01 -16.53
C ASN A 9 1.95 12.68 -16.03
N GLU A 10 2.19 12.31 -14.78
CA GLU A 10 1.63 11.11 -14.15
C GLU A 10 0.09 11.14 -14.14
N GLU A 11 -0.51 12.27 -13.76
CA GLU A 11 -1.96 12.49 -13.75
C GLU A 11 -2.60 12.31 -15.13
N ILE A 12 -1.97 12.85 -16.17
CA ILE A 12 -2.46 12.68 -17.53
C ILE A 12 -2.37 11.21 -17.96
N LEU A 13 -1.28 10.52 -17.62
CA LEU A 13 -1.13 9.09 -17.94
C LEU A 13 -2.15 8.22 -17.20
N GLU A 14 -2.40 8.51 -15.93
CA GLU A 14 -3.47 7.87 -15.15
C GLU A 14 -4.85 8.13 -15.77
N ALA A 15 -5.16 9.37 -16.14
CA ALA A 15 -6.41 9.71 -16.80
C ALA A 15 -6.61 8.95 -18.11
N VAL A 16 -5.56 8.84 -18.95
CA VAL A 16 -5.63 8.02 -20.18
C VAL A 16 -5.91 6.55 -19.85
N PHE A 17 -5.27 6.00 -18.82
CA PHE A 17 -5.46 4.61 -18.41
C PHE A 17 -6.89 4.34 -17.90
N THR A 18 -7.40 5.22 -17.04
CA THR A 18 -8.72 5.12 -16.42
C THR A 18 -9.84 5.33 -17.43
N GLU A 19 -9.70 6.30 -18.35
CA GLU A 19 -10.65 6.50 -19.45
C GLU A 19 -10.70 5.28 -20.37
N ARG A 20 -9.54 4.68 -20.68
CA ARG A 20 -9.46 3.46 -21.48
C ARG A 20 -10.15 2.28 -20.80
N GLU A 21 -10.01 2.10 -19.50
CA GLU A 21 -10.75 1.06 -18.75
C GLU A 21 -12.27 1.26 -18.85
N ALA A 22 -12.72 2.49 -19.05
CA ALA A 22 -14.11 2.83 -19.30
C ALA A 22 -14.51 2.78 -20.79
N GLY A 23 -13.61 2.35 -21.67
CA GLY A 23 -13.83 2.26 -23.12
C GLY A 23 -13.82 3.61 -23.84
N ARG A 24 -13.21 4.64 -23.25
CA ARG A 24 -13.10 6.00 -23.79
C ARG A 24 -11.63 6.33 -24.10
N ASP A 25 -11.41 7.14 -25.14
CA ASP A 25 -10.07 7.54 -25.59
C ASP A 25 -10.00 9.00 -26.07
N ALA A 26 -11.07 9.78 -25.85
CA ALA A 26 -11.14 11.17 -26.32
C ALA A 26 -10.29 12.11 -25.44
N ALA A 27 -9.43 12.90 -26.09
CA ALA A 27 -8.57 13.90 -25.46
C ALA A 27 -9.32 14.82 -24.48
N ALA A 28 -10.52 15.27 -24.87
CA ALA A 28 -11.35 16.13 -24.01
C ALA A 28 -11.77 15.45 -22.69
N GLY A 29 -12.08 14.15 -22.73
CA GLY A 29 -12.43 13.38 -21.53
C GLY A 29 -11.21 13.17 -20.63
N ILE A 30 -10.07 12.85 -21.22
CA ILE A 30 -8.79 12.65 -20.52
C ILE A 30 -8.35 13.94 -19.82
N LEU A 31 -8.35 15.07 -20.52
CA LEU A 31 -7.97 16.35 -19.95
C LEU A 31 -8.94 16.81 -18.84
N ALA A 32 -10.24 16.51 -18.99
CA ALA A 32 -11.22 16.80 -17.97
C ALA A 32 -11.04 15.93 -16.71
N GLN A 33 -10.63 14.68 -16.88
CA GLN A 33 -10.34 13.74 -15.79
C GLN A 33 -9.06 14.14 -15.03
N ALA A 34 -8.02 14.60 -15.73
CA ALA A 34 -6.75 15.02 -15.10
C ALA A 34 -6.80 16.42 -14.47
N ALA A 35 -7.74 17.28 -14.88
CA ALA A 35 -7.77 18.68 -14.44
C ALA A 35 -7.96 18.93 -12.92
N PRO A 36 -8.78 18.14 -12.19
CA PRO A 36 -8.98 18.34 -10.75
C PRO A 36 -7.73 18.05 -9.92
N ASP A 37 -6.97 17.04 -10.34
CA ASP A 37 -5.93 16.38 -9.54
C ASP A 37 -4.56 16.64 -10.18
N HIS A 38 -3.77 17.49 -9.53
CA HIS A 38 -2.37 17.85 -9.83
C HIS A 38 -1.98 18.27 -11.27
N ALA A 39 -2.92 18.30 -12.22
CA ALA A 39 -2.78 18.81 -13.57
C ALA A 39 -3.81 19.92 -13.93
N PRO A 40 -3.98 20.97 -13.08
CA PRO A 40 -4.90 22.05 -13.38
C PRO A 40 -4.54 22.76 -14.68
N GLY A 41 -5.54 22.98 -15.54
CA GLY A 41 -5.33 23.58 -16.86
C GLY A 41 -4.54 22.71 -17.82
N ALA A 42 -4.58 21.37 -17.66
CA ALA A 42 -4.11 20.44 -18.69
C ALA A 42 -4.78 20.75 -20.03
N ASP A 43 -3.98 20.85 -21.09
CA ASP A 43 -4.47 21.14 -22.43
C ASP A 43 -3.82 20.24 -23.50
N ALA A 44 -4.14 20.52 -24.77
CA ALA A 44 -3.63 19.73 -25.89
C ALA A 44 -2.10 19.75 -25.99
N SER A 45 -1.43 20.82 -25.53
CA SER A 45 0.03 20.92 -25.58
C SER A 45 0.72 19.93 -24.62
N ASP A 46 0.08 19.60 -23.50
CA ASP A 46 0.57 18.55 -22.60
C ASP A 46 0.51 17.17 -23.26
N LEU A 47 -0.57 16.88 -24.00
CA LEU A 47 -0.71 15.63 -24.76
C LEU A 47 0.32 15.54 -25.89
N GLU A 48 0.56 16.65 -26.59
CA GLU A 48 1.59 16.74 -27.64
C GLU A 48 3.00 16.55 -27.06
N ALA A 49 3.29 17.10 -25.88
CA ALA A 49 4.56 16.91 -25.20
C ALA A 49 4.79 15.44 -24.82
N LEU A 50 3.79 14.78 -24.21
CA LEU A 50 3.86 13.35 -23.87
C LEU A 50 3.95 12.46 -25.12
N ALA A 51 3.33 12.86 -26.24
CA ALA A 51 3.49 12.18 -27.52
C ALA A 51 4.90 12.34 -28.09
N ALA A 52 5.50 13.54 -27.98
CA ALA A 52 6.88 13.79 -28.39
C ALA A 52 7.90 13.02 -27.54
N GLU A 53 7.59 12.77 -26.27
CA GLU A 53 8.34 11.88 -25.37
C GLU A 53 8.13 10.38 -25.68
N GLY A 54 7.22 10.05 -26.60
CA GLY A 54 6.93 8.67 -27.00
C GLY A 54 6.08 7.91 -26.00
N LEU A 55 5.39 8.59 -25.08
CA LEU A 55 4.49 8.01 -24.08
C LEU A 55 3.06 7.87 -24.60
N LEU A 56 2.64 8.77 -25.50
CA LEU A 56 1.32 8.76 -26.12
C LEU A 56 1.38 8.61 -27.65
N ARG A 57 0.28 8.13 -28.23
CA ARG A 57 -0.04 8.20 -29.64
C ARG A 57 -1.33 9.01 -29.80
N LEU A 58 -1.27 10.04 -30.61
CA LEU A 58 -2.41 10.90 -30.93
C LEU A 58 -2.94 10.55 -32.33
N ASP A 59 -4.25 10.37 -32.44
CA ASP A 59 -4.97 10.17 -33.71
C ASP A 59 -6.22 11.07 -33.73
N GLY A 60 -6.06 12.28 -34.30
CA GLY A 60 -7.08 13.32 -34.23
C GLY A 60 -7.39 13.70 -32.77
N THR A 61 -8.60 13.40 -32.32
CA THR A 61 -9.02 13.65 -30.92
C THR A 61 -8.84 12.44 -30.01
N ARG A 62 -8.33 11.31 -30.53
CA ARG A 62 -8.11 10.09 -29.75
C ARG A 62 -6.69 10.03 -29.23
N VAL A 63 -6.54 9.53 -28.02
CA VAL A 63 -5.27 9.39 -27.31
C VAL A 63 -5.13 7.94 -26.87
N ALA A 64 -3.97 7.35 -27.15
CA ALA A 64 -3.64 6.00 -26.70
C ALA A 64 -2.24 5.98 -26.08
N LEU A 65 -2.05 5.12 -25.07
CA LEU A 65 -0.74 4.86 -24.49
C LEU A 65 0.13 4.10 -25.50
N THR A 66 1.41 4.46 -25.58
CA THR A 66 2.44 3.59 -26.18
C THR A 66 2.81 2.50 -25.19
N GLU A 67 3.68 1.56 -25.58
CA GLU A 67 4.19 0.55 -24.64
C GLU A 67 4.98 1.19 -23.47
N ALA A 68 5.68 2.30 -23.72
CA ALA A 68 6.39 3.04 -22.68
C ALA A 68 5.42 3.79 -21.76
N GLY A 69 4.41 4.46 -22.34
CA GLY A 69 3.36 5.11 -21.57
C GLY A 69 2.54 4.12 -20.74
N GLU A 70 2.28 2.92 -21.27
CA GLU A 70 1.55 1.86 -20.59
C GLU A 70 2.24 1.46 -19.28
N ARG A 71 3.57 1.28 -19.31
CA ARG A 71 4.33 0.92 -18.10
C ARG A 71 4.27 2.01 -17.04
N GLN A 72 4.38 3.29 -17.45
CA GLN A 72 4.32 4.40 -16.52
C GLN A 72 2.91 4.59 -15.94
N ALA A 73 1.88 4.55 -16.79
CA ALA A 73 0.50 4.66 -16.37
C ALA A 73 0.09 3.52 -15.41
N GLN A 74 0.52 2.28 -15.69
CA GLN A 74 0.28 1.15 -14.78
C GLN A 74 0.93 1.34 -13.41
N ASP A 75 2.13 1.94 -13.37
CA ASP A 75 2.83 2.20 -12.11
C ASP A 75 2.12 3.26 -11.27
N VAL A 76 1.72 4.39 -11.87
CA VAL A 76 0.95 5.44 -11.18
C VAL A 76 -0.39 4.90 -10.68
N VAL A 77 -1.18 4.27 -11.57
CA VAL A 77 -2.48 3.68 -11.22
C VAL A 77 -2.37 2.60 -10.14
N ARG A 78 -1.27 1.82 -10.14
CA ARG A 78 -0.99 0.85 -9.08
C ARG A 78 -0.74 1.54 -7.74
N ARG A 79 0.05 2.62 -7.73
CA ARG A 79 0.32 3.42 -6.53
C ARG A 79 -0.97 4.04 -5.99
N HIS A 80 -1.79 4.65 -6.85
CA HIS A 80 -3.10 5.21 -6.50
C HIS A 80 -3.97 4.15 -5.80
N ARG A 81 -4.29 3.07 -6.51
CA ARG A 81 -5.23 2.03 -6.06
C ARG A 81 -4.79 1.29 -4.81
N LEU A 82 -3.48 1.10 -4.61
CA LEU A 82 -2.93 0.51 -3.38
C LEU A 82 -3.02 1.48 -2.21
N THR A 83 -2.88 2.78 -2.46
CA THR A 83 -3.01 3.81 -1.44
C THR A 83 -4.46 3.96 -0.99
N GLU A 84 -5.42 3.92 -1.92
CA GLU A 84 -6.85 3.86 -1.59
C GLU A 84 -7.17 2.67 -0.68
N ARG A 85 -6.63 1.48 -1.03
CA ARG A 85 -6.77 0.28 -0.19
C ARG A 85 -6.16 0.46 1.18
N LEU A 86 -4.97 1.03 1.27
CA LEU A 86 -4.30 1.30 2.53
C LEU A 86 -5.16 2.20 3.43
N PHE A 87 -5.66 3.31 2.88
CA PHE A 87 -6.43 4.29 3.62
C PHE A 87 -7.81 3.79 4.02
N ARG A 88 -8.47 3.00 3.17
CA ARG A 88 -9.74 2.38 3.52
C ARG A 88 -9.60 1.23 4.50
N ASP A 89 -8.76 0.25 4.17
CA ASP A 89 -8.77 -1.03 4.87
C ASP A 89 -8.02 -0.98 6.20
N LEU A 90 -6.98 -0.14 6.33
CA LEU A 90 -6.19 -0.02 7.56
C LEU A 90 -6.46 1.24 8.37
N LEU A 91 -6.81 2.36 7.72
CA LEU A 91 -7.01 3.65 8.40
C LEU A 91 -8.48 4.07 8.50
N ASP A 92 -9.41 3.27 7.95
CA ASP A 92 -10.86 3.48 8.01
C ASP A 92 -11.30 4.90 7.58
N LEU A 93 -10.63 5.45 6.57
CA LEU A 93 -11.02 6.74 5.99
C LEU A 93 -12.31 6.59 5.16
N GLY A 94 -13.20 7.57 5.30
CA GLY A 94 -14.36 7.73 4.41
C GLY A 94 -13.95 8.07 2.97
N GLU A 95 -14.93 8.08 2.05
CA GLU A 95 -14.71 8.22 0.60
C GLU A 95 -13.86 9.46 0.22
N GLU A 96 -14.38 10.66 0.50
CA GLU A 96 -13.73 11.93 0.15
C GLU A 96 -12.30 12.08 0.75
N PRO A 97 -12.07 11.83 2.05
CA PRO A 97 -10.72 11.88 2.60
C PRO A 97 -9.84 10.70 2.17
N MET A 98 -10.39 9.60 1.66
CA MET A 98 -9.56 8.53 1.08
C MET A 98 -9.04 8.96 -0.29
N GLU A 99 -9.91 9.43 -1.18
CA GLU A 99 -9.56 9.84 -2.55
C GLU A 99 -8.52 10.96 -2.55
N LYS A 100 -8.78 12.03 -1.79
CA LYS A 100 -7.86 13.18 -1.71
C LYS A 100 -6.49 12.79 -1.17
N GLN A 101 -6.44 11.94 -0.15
CA GLN A 101 -5.17 11.53 0.43
C GLN A 101 -4.43 10.55 -0.49
N ALA A 102 -5.15 9.70 -1.23
CA ALA A 102 -4.56 8.74 -2.16
C ALA A 102 -3.82 9.45 -3.30
N CYS A 103 -4.46 10.45 -3.92
CA CYS A 103 -3.87 11.29 -4.97
C CYS A 103 -2.58 11.98 -4.51
N GLU A 104 -2.50 12.48 -3.27
CA GLU A 104 -1.23 13.06 -2.79
C GLU A 104 -0.14 12.01 -2.54
N PHE A 105 -0.51 10.83 -2.02
CA PHE A 105 0.46 9.82 -1.60
C PHE A 105 1.06 9.03 -2.75
N GLU A 106 0.32 8.82 -3.84
CA GLU A 106 0.80 8.02 -4.97
C GLU A 106 2.06 8.58 -5.61
N HIS A 107 2.22 9.91 -5.66
CA HIS A 107 3.41 10.56 -6.22
C HIS A 107 4.62 10.50 -5.28
N ILE A 108 4.40 10.15 -4.01
CA ILE A 108 5.45 10.09 -2.98
C ILE A 108 5.95 8.65 -2.80
N LEU A 109 5.11 7.66 -3.09
CA LEU A 109 5.46 6.25 -2.93
C LEU A 109 6.54 5.82 -3.92
N SER A 110 7.66 5.36 -3.38
CA SER A 110 8.68 4.68 -4.20
C SER A 110 8.18 3.31 -4.67
N PRO A 111 8.78 2.71 -5.71
CA PRO A 111 8.46 1.35 -6.14
C PRO A 111 8.57 0.31 -5.01
N GLU A 112 9.59 0.41 -4.16
CA GLU A 112 9.80 -0.51 -3.03
C GLU A 112 8.75 -0.33 -1.93
N ALA A 113 8.35 0.92 -1.66
CA ALA A 113 7.29 1.22 -0.71
C ALA A 113 5.94 0.69 -1.23
N THR A 114 5.67 0.87 -2.53
CA THR A 114 4.47 0.38 -3.21
C THR A 114 4.34 -1.13 -3.11
N ASP A 115 5.43 -1.87 -3.35
CA ASP A 115 5.45 -3.32 -3.19
C ASP A 115 5.29 -3.76 -1.72
N SER A 116 5.84 -3.00 -0.78
CA SER A 116 5.65 -3.24 0.65
C SER A 116 4.18 -3.03 1.07
N VAL A 117 3.53 -1.99 0.57
CA VAL A 117 2.09 -1.74 0.78
C VAL A 117 1.26 -2.87 0.16
N CYS A 118 1.56 -3.27 -1.08
CA CYS A 118 0.88 -4.39 -1.75
C CYS A 118 1.00 -5.68 -0.94
N THR A 119 2.19 -5.99 -0.42
CA THR A 119 2.42 -7.19 0.40
C THR A 119 1.73 -7.10 1.77
N LEU A 120 1.75 -5.92 2.41
CA LEU A 120 1.06 -5.67 3.67
C LEU A 120 -0.45 -5.91 3.54
N LEU A 121 -1.04 -5.48 2.43
CA LEU A 121 -2.46 -5.65 2.11
C LEU A 121 -2.80 -7.07 1.60
N GLY A 122 -1.82 -7.96 1.48
CA GLY A 122 -2.03 -9.34 1.02
C GLY A 122 -2.29 -9.47 -0.48
N HIS A 123 -1.72 -8.58 -1.31
CA HIS A 123 -1.90 -8.53 -2.77
C HIS A 123 -3.36 -8.43 -3.21
N PRO A 124 -4.08 -7.36 -2.81
CA PRO A 124 -5.48 -7.19 -3.19
C PRO A 124 -5.61 -7.13 -4.72
N PRO A 125 -6.59 -7.84 -5.32
CA PRO A 125 -6.77 -7.87 -6.77
C PRO A 125 -7.42 -6.59 -7.31
N THR A 126 -8.14 -5.85 -6.46
CA THR A 126 -8.90 -4.65 -6.84
C THR A 126 -8.80 -3.56 -5.79
N CYS A 127 -9.00 -2.30 -6.16
CA CYS A 127 -9.18 -1.17 -5.25
C CYS A 127 -10.59 -1.17 -4.60
N PRO A 128 -10.88 -0.24 -3.67
CA PRO A 128 -12.21 -0.09 -3.07
C PRO A 128 -13.37 0.09 -4.06
N HIS A 129 -13.13 0.73 -5.20
CA HIS A 129 -14.12 0.94 -6.28
C HIS A 129 -14.27 -0.25 -7.22
N GLY A 130 -13.58 -1.37 -6.93
CA GLY A 130 -13.65 -2.59 -7.73
C GLY A 130 -12.79 -2.57 -9.01
N LYS A 131 -11.94 -1.56 -9.21
CA LYS A 131 -11.00 -1.50 -10.35
C LYS A 131 -9.79 -2.40 -10.09
N PRO A 132 -9.26 -3.11 -11.11
CA PRO A 132 -8.15 -4.05 -10.92
C PRO A 132 -6.86 -3.34 -10.51
N ILE A 133 -6.08 -3.87 -9.57
CA ILE A 133 -4.76 -3.29 -9.25
C ILE A 133 -3.73 -3.86 -10.24
N PRO A 134 -3.03 -3.04 -11.04
CA PRO A 134 -1.97 -3.53 -11.91
C PRO A 134 -0.92 -4.31 -11.10
N PRO A 135 -0.49 -5.52 -11.54
CA PRO A 135 0.42 -6.35 -10.78
C PRO A 135 1.84 -5.76 -10.79
N GLY A 136 2.56 -5.91 -9.67
CA GLY A 136 3.96 -5.54 -9.53
C GLY A 136 4.86 -6.76 -9.29
N PRO A 137 6.18 -6.56 -9.19
CA PRO A 137 7.14 -7.63 -8.97
C PRO A 137 6.82 -8.52 -7.76
N CYS A 138 6.35 -7.91 -6.65
CA CYS A 138 5.97 -8.66 -5.44
C CYS A 138 4.83 -9.67 -5.66
N CYS A 139 3.92 -9.44 -6.62
CA CYS A 139 2.78 -10.31 -6.88
C CYS A 139 3.20 -11.66 -7.49
N GLY A 140 4.28 -11.69 -8.28
CA GLY A 140 4.81 -12.93 -8.87
C GLY A 140 5.60 -13.78 -7.87
N THR A 141 6.32 -13.14 -6.94
CA THR A 141 7.06 -13.80 -5.86
C THR A 141 6.11 -14.45 -4.84
N PHE A 142 4.88 -13.93 -4.73
CA PHE A 142 3.86 -14.43 -3.81
C PHE A 142 3.44 -15.90 -4.07
N GLN A 143 3.65 -16.41 -5.29
CA GLN A 143 3.25 -17.77 -5.66
C GLN A 143 4.21 -18.90 -5.21
N ARG A 144 5.28 -18.64 -4.46
CA ARG A 144 6.24 -19.73 -4.11
C ARG A 144 6.54 -20.04 -2.64
N THR A 145 6.30 -19.16 -1.68
CA THR A 145 6.38 -19.46 -0.23
C THR A 145 6.16 -18.17 0.52
N VAL A 146 4.95 -17.85 0.98
CA VAL A 146 4.75 -16.64 1.79
C VAL A 146 4.21 -17.04 3.15
N ARG A 147 5.11 -16.99 4.14
CA ARG A 147 4.71 -16.82 5.54
C ARG A 147 4.20 -15.38 5.67
N PRO A 148 3.07 -15.13 6.34
CA PRO A 148 2.61 -13.76 6.60
C PRO A 148 3.74 -12.90 7.19
N LEU A 149 3.97 -11.70 6.64
CA LEU A 149 4.96 -10.74 7.16
C LEU A 149 4.72 -10.41 8.63
N VAL A 150 3.45 -10.45 9.03
CA VAL A 150 2.98 -10.25 10.39
C VAL A 150 2.08 -11.42 10.73
N THR A 151 2.33 -12.06 11.86
CA THR A 151 1.52 -13.15 12.38
C THR A 151 1.13 -12.85 13.82
N GLY A 152 0.01 -13.38 14.28
CA GLY A 152 -0.33 -13.32 15.70
C GLY A 152 0.69 -14.09 16.53
N LEU A 153 1.00 -13.61 17.74
CA LEU A 153 1.90 -14.29 18.67
C LEU A 153 1.42 -15.73 18.93
N ALA A 154 0.11 -15.96 18.91
CA ALA A 154 -0.51 -17.28 19.00
C ALA A 154 0.01 -18.29 17.94
N ALA A 155 0.30 -17.82 16.73
CA ALA A 155 0.79 -18.60 15.60
C ALA A 155 2.31 -18.40 15.34
N PHE A 156 3.02 -17.69 16.22
CA PHE A 156 4.43 -17.37 16.05
C PHE A 156 5.36 -18.51 16.48
N ASP A 157 6.40 -18.80 15.71
CA ASP A 157 7.26 -19.97 15.91
C ASP A 157 7.93 -19.98 17.31
N LEU A 158 7.91 -21.14 17.98
CA LEU A 158 8.48 -21.28 19.32
C LEU A 158 10.01 -21.20 19.25
N GLY A 159 10.60 -20.39 20.12
CA GLY A 159 12.02 -20.04 20.10
C GLY A 159 12.40 -18.94 19.12
N ALA A 160 11.47 -18.49 18.26
CA ALA A 160 11.74 -17.41 17.32
C ALA A 160 11.71 -16.03 18.00
N THR A 161 12.44 -15.09 17.41
CA THR A 161 12.47 -13.68 17.81
C THR A 161 11.68 -12.85 16.80
N GLY A 162 10.79 -11.98 17.30
CA GLY A 162 9.92 -11.16 16.49
C GLY A 162 9.78 -9.74 17.04
N ARG A 163 9.58 -8.77 16.16
CA ARG A 163 9.28 -7.39 16.54
C ARG A 163 7.77 -7.20 16.61
N ILE A 164 7.27 -6.68 17.73
CA ILE A 164 5.87 -6.32 17.89
C ILE A 164 5.54 -5.21 16.89
N VAL A 165 4.56 -5.44 16.02
CA VAL A 165 4.14 -4.47 15.00
C VAL A 165 2.99 -3.64 15.54
N PHE A 166 1.97 -4.30 16.09
CA PHE A 166 0.83 -3.65 16.74
C PHE A 166 0.22 -4.59 17.78
N ILE A 167 -0.56 -4.00 18.69
CA ILE A 167 -1.34 -4.69 19.72
C ILE A 167 -2.78 -4.22 19.56
N ALA A 168 -3.74 -5.14 19.44
CA ALA A 168 -5.15 -4.85 19.20
C ALA A 168 -6.00 -5.32 20.40
N PRO A 169 -5.91 -4.63 21.55
CA PRO A 169 -6.61 -5.03 22.76
C PRO A 169 -8.12 -4.75 22.65
N LYS A 170 -8.95 -5.60 23.25
CA LYS A 170 -10.39 -5.33 23.37
C LYS A 170 -10.74 -4.23 24.37
N PHE A 171 -9.85 -3.94 25.33
CA PHE A 171 -10.07 -2.98 26.43
C PHE A 171 -8.86 -2.05 26.60
N HIS A 172 -9.11 -0.75 26.78
CA HIS A 172 -8.08 0.28 26.84
C HIS A 172 -7.13 0.14 28.06
N ASP A 173 -7.63 -0.32 29.20
CA ASP A 173 -6.85 -0.49 30.44
C ASP A 173 -5.75 -1.56 30.33
N ARG A 174 -5.86 -2.45 29.32
CA ARG A 174 -4.89 -3.50 29.04
C ARG A 174 -3.62 -2.94 28.40
N MET A 175 -3.70 -1.88 27.60
CA MET A 175 -2.51 -1.28 26.96
C MET A 175 -1.53 -0.74 27.97
N ASP A 176 -2.02 0.00 28.97
CA ASP A 176 -1.16 0.61 29.98
C ASP A 176 -0.39 -0.45 30.78
N ARG A 177 -1.03 -1.59 31.06
CA ARG A 177 -0.40 -2.73 31.74
C ARG A 177 0.66 -3.40 30.87
N LEU A 178 0.35 -3.65 29.60
CA LEU A 178 1.31 -4.23 28.65
C LEU A 178 2.51 -3.30 28.45
N ALA A 179 2.26 -2.00 28.34
CA ALA A 179 3.30 -0.99 28.20
C ALA A 179 4.21 -0.92 29.43
N ALA A 180 3.65 -1.00 30.65
CA ALA A 180 4.42 -1.06 31.88
C ALA A 180 5.33 -2.31 31.97
N LEU A 181 4.99 -3.38 31.26
CA LEU A 181 5.77 -4.61 31.15
C LEU A 181 6.73 -4.61 29.95
N GLY A 182 6.81 -3.51 29.18
CA GLY A 182 7.68 -3.38 28.00
C GLY A 182 7.11 -4.00 26.72
N VAL A 183 5.88 -4.53 26.78
CA VAL A 183 5.15 -5.09 25.63
C VAL A 183 4.48 -3.93 24.88
N ILE A 184 5.25 -3.26 24.02
CA ILE A 184 4.81 -2.14 23.19
C ILE A 184 5.15 -2.38 21.72
N PRO A 185 4.43 -1.76 20.77
CA PRO A 185 4.84 -1.73 19.37
C PRO A 185 6.30 -1.27 19.22
N GLY A 186 7.07 -1.98 18.39
CA GLY A 186 8.49 -1.76 18.17
C GLY A 186 9.41 -2.60 19.05
N SER A 187 8.95 -3.10 20.20
CA SER A 187 9.74 -3.98 21.06
C SER A 187 10.02 -5.32 20.36
N THR A 188 11.19 -5.89 20.63
CA THR A 188 11.54 -7.25 20.20
C THR A 188 11.18 -8.22 21.31
N LEU A 189 10.46 -9.28 20.95
CA LEU A 189 10.13 -10.39 21.83
C LEU A 189 10.70 -11.70 21.33
N ARG A 190 10.92 -12.64 22.25
CA ARG A 190 11.16 -14.05 21.95
C ARG A 190 10.09 -14.91 22.61
N LEU A 191 9.51 -15.84 21.86
CA LEU A 191 8.48 -16.75 22.38
C LEU A 191 9.14 -18.01 22.94
N HIS A 192 9.05 -18.24 24.25
CA HIS A 192 9.61 -19.43 24.92
C HIS A 192 8.62 -20.57 25.05
N GLN A 193 7.32 -20.25 25.24
CA GLN A 193 6.30 -21.26 25.53
C GLN A 193 4.94 -20.81 24.99
N ARG A 194 4.08 -21.76 24.59
CA ARG A 194 2.67 -21.50 24.22
C ARG A 194 1.64 -22.08 25.20
N SER A 195 2.00 -23.08 26.00
CA SER A 195 1.10 -23.80 26.91
C SER A 195 1.83 -24.19 28.21
N PRO A 196 1.19 -24.09 29.40
CA PRO A 196 -0.23 -23.73 29.64
C PRO A 196 -0.54 -22.24 29.45
N SER A 197 0.49 -21.40 29.37
CA SER A 197 0.41 -19.97 29.04
C SER A 197 1.51 -19.59 28.05
N TYR A 198 1.34 -18.42 27.41
CA TYR A 198 2.33 -17.87 26.49
C TYR A 198 3.43 -17.19 27.29
N VAL A 199 4.64 -17.74 27.26
CA VAL A 199 5.79 -17.11 27.94
C VAL A 199 6.63 -16.39 26.90
N ILE A 200 6.72 -15.08 27.02
CA ILE A 200 7.56 -14.23 26.16
C ILE A 200 8.67 -13.58 26.97
N GLU A 201 9.79 -13.35 26.32
CA GLU A 201 10.90 -12.53 26.82
C GLU A 201 10.94 -11.23 26.01
N VAL A 202 10.90 -10.09 26.70
CA VAL A 202 11.00 -8.75 26.12
C VAL A 202 12.07 -7.98 26.89
N GLY A 203 13.17 -7.64 26.22
CA GLY A 203 14.36 -7.13 26.91
C GLY A 203 14.88 -8.14 27.93
N GLU A 204 14.99 -7.74 29.20
CA GLU A 204 15.38 -8.62 30.32
C GLU A 204 14.17 -9.18 31.09
N THR A 205 12.94 -8.90 30.64
CA THR A 205 11.72 -9.29 31.36
C THR A 205 11.09 -10.53 30.73
N THR A 206 10.79 -11.53 31.54
CA THR A 206 10.02 -12.71 31.13
C THR A 206 8.59 -12.60 31.67
N ILE A 207 7.59 -12.71 30.79
CA ILE A 207 6.18 -12.44 31.08
C ILE A 207 5.34 -13.64 30.62
N ALA A 208 4.43 -14.08 31.48
CA ALA A 208 3.38 -15.02 31.11
C ALA A 208 2.12 -14.25 30.69
N LEU A 209 1.60 -14.58 29.51
CA LEU A 209 0.39 -14.02 28.92
C LEU A 209 -0.68 -15.09 28.77
N ASP A 210 -1.92 -14.71 29.00
CA ASP A 210 -3.06 -15.54 28.69
C ASP A 210 -3.26 -15.67 27.18
N PRO A 211 -3.86 -16.77 26.69
CA PRO A 211 -4.12 -16.97 25.27
C PRO A 211 -4.91 -15.84 24.61
N GLU A 212 -5.82 -15.19 25.35
CA GLU A 212 -6.56 -14.04 24.83
C GLU A 212 -5.62 -12.88 24.50
N ILE A 213 -4.71 -12.53 25.42
CA ILE A 213 -3.75 -11.44 25.24
C ILE A 213 -2.74 -11.78 24.14
N ALA A 214 -2.28 -13.02 24.07
CA ALA A 214 -1.38 -13.47 23.00
C ALA A 214 -2.06 -13.39 21.62
N GLY A 215 -3.38 -13.58 21.54
CA GLY A 215 -4.17 -13.39 20.32
C GLY A 215 -4.26 -11.93 19.85
N GLU A 216 -3.97 -10.97 20.72
CA GLU A 216 -4.04 -9.53 20.44
C GLU A 216 -2.68 -8.93 20.03
N ILE A 217 -1.59 -9.69 20.13
CA ILE A 217 -0.23 -9.24 19.83
C ILE A 217 0.20 -9.74 18.45
N TYR A 218 0.59 -8.81 17.58
CA TYR A 218 1.01 -9.11 16.21
C TYR A 218 2.50 -8.86 16.03
N VAL A 219 3.21 -9.85 15.52
CA VAL A 219 4.67 -9.88 15.44
C VAL A 219 5.17 -10.14 14.03
N LYS A 220 6.25 -9.46 13.67
CA LYS A 220 7.03 -9.72 12.46
C LYS A 220 8.31 -10.47 12.84
N PRO A 221 8.63 -11.63 12.22
CA PRO A 221 9.90 -12.31 12.45
C PRO A 221 11.10 -11.38 12.21
N VAL A 222 12.10 -11.46 13.08
CA VAL A 222 13.39 -10.78 12.90
C VAL A 222 14.43 -11.86 12.57
N GLU A 223 15.11 -11.73 11.44
CA GLU A 223 16.24 -12.60 11.12
C GLU A 223 17.34 -12.37 12.16
N ALA A 224 17.84 -13.45 12.77
CA ALA A 224 19.01 -13.38 13.62
C ALA A 224 20.20 -12.93 12.74
N ARG A 225 20.76 -11.76 13.06
CA ARG A 225 22.05 -11.32 12.50
C ARG A 225 23.19 -12.17 13.06
#